data_AF-A0A401G1K6-F1
#
_entry.id   AF-A0A401G1K6-F1
#
_cell.length_a   1.000
_cell.length_b   1.000
_cell.length_c   1.000
_cell.angle_alpha   90.00
_cell.angle_beta   90.00
_cell.angle_gamma   90.00
#
_symmetry.space_group_name_H-M   'P 1'
#
loop_
_entity.id
_entity.type
_entity.pdbx_description
1 polymer ?
#
loop_
_entity_poly.entity_id
_entity_poly.type
_entity_poly.pdbx_seq_one_letter_code
_entity_poly.pdbx_strand_id
1 'polypeptide(L)'
;MKKNFITLTLAVSTIFLLALNANALPTQVIDLGDTTIEEVNTGYTGDYRRENLGYWFDENGITNTDGTAIDPVADQLQYELFYTDTTREYEVEFLGIGYAAYKSPFGVFSYTGDPLNYDSSDMTFDDPLFVQNRVEANTTYNFTVEAGSYFGFYVNSNGSGKMLTTMVAANPDASSGRVNNKEQYTSGLDHALFYETNKGYTISFEDIVGGGDADYEDLVVNFSPTDDSGFVGGGVPTPEPATIFLLGLGLIGIAAIGRRKLR
;
A
#
# COMPACT_ATOMS: atom_id res chain seq x y z
N MET A 1 21.22 -43.59 -32.65
CA MET A 1 20.27 -43.03 -31.67
C MET A 1 20.88 -42.09 -30.61
N LYS A 2 22.20 -41.91 -30.50
CA LYS A 2 22.81 -41.02 -29.48
C LYS A 2 22.79 -39.50 -29.80
N LYS A 3 22.56 -39.09 -31.05
CA LYS A 3 22.63 -37.68 -31.48
C LYS A 3 21.42 -36.81 -31.09
N ASN A 4 20.25 -37.40 -30.82
CA ASN A 4 19.03 -36.62 -30.55
C ASN A 4 18.86 -36.25 -29.06
N PHE A 5 19.67 -36.83 -28.16
CA PHE A 5 19.58 -36.55 -26.72
C PHE A 5 20.33 -35.27 -26.31
N ILE A 6 21.39 -34.91 -27.04
CA ILE A 6 22.23 -33.74 -26.72
C ILE A 6 21.51 -32.43 -27.06
N THR A 7 20.69 -32.41 -28.11
CA THR A 7 19.95 -31.21 -28.54
C THR A 7 18.80 -30.87 -27.58
N LEU A 8 18.19 -31.87 -26.92
CA LEU A 8 17.07 -31.65 -26.00
C LEU A 8 17.56 -31.07 -24.66
N THR A 9 18.70 -31.51 -24.14
CA THR A 9 19.28 -30.99 -22.89
C THR A 9 19.74 -29.54 -23.01
N LEU A 10 20.23 -29.15 -24.20
CA LEU A 10 20.67 -27.78 -24.46
C LEU A 10 19.47 -26.82 -24.51
N ALA A 11 18.38 -27.20 -25.17
CA ALA A 11 17.16 -26.38 -25.26
C ALA A 11 16.48 -26.16 -23.89
N VAL A 12 16.46 -27.19 -23.03
CA VAL A 12 15.91 -27.05 -21.66
C VAL A 12 16.77 -26.10 -20.81
N SER A 13 18.10 -26.13 -20.98
CA SER A 13 19.00 -25.23 -20.23
C SER A 13 18.89 -23.77 -20.70
N THR A 14 18.64 -23.53 -21.99
CA THR A 14 18.42 -22.16 -22.50
C THR A 14 17.07 -21.58 -22.05
N ILE A 15 16.03 -22.42 -21.91
CA ILE A 15 14.73 -22.01 -21.36
C ILE A 15 14.85 -21.66 -19.88
N PHE A 16 15.68 -22.38 -19.10
CA PHE A 16 15.92 -22.04 -17.69
C PHE A 16 16.77 -20.78 -17.50
N LEU A 17 17.73 -20.50 -18.39
CA LEU A 17 18.56 -19.28 -18.31
C LEU A 17 17.84 -18.00 -18.78
N LEU A 18 16.83 -18.13 -19.65
CA LEU A 18 15.95 -17.01 -20.04
C LEU A 18 14.79 -16.78 -19.06
N ALA A 19 14.54 -17.71 -18.14
CA ALA A 19 13.57 -17.59 -17.07
C ALA A 19 14.15 -17.00 -15.77
N LEU A 20 15.46 -16.72 -15.74
CA LEU A 20 16.08 -15.88 -14.72
C LEU A 20 15.94 -14.40 -15.11
N ASN A 21 14.73 -13.96 -15.45
CA ASN A 21 14.40 -12.59 -15.12
C ASN A 21 14.48 -12.56 -13.60
N ALA A 22 15.40 -11.76 -13.05
CA ALA A 22 15.44 -11.52 -11.63
C ALA A 22 14.04 -11.02 -11.24
N ASN A 23 13.21 -11.91 -10.67
CA ASN A 23 11.91 -11.52 -10.19
C ASN A 23 12.19 -10.44 -9.16
N ALA A 24 11.73 -9.23 -9.46
CA ALA A 24 11.87 -8.11 -8.56
C ALA A 24 11.34 -8.54 -7.19
N LEU A 25 12.11 -8.26 -6.14
CA LEU A 25 11.65 -8.63 -4.80
C LEU A 25 10.35 -7.86 -4.51
N PRO A 26 9.39 -8.44 -3.78
CA PRO A 26 8.21 -7.69 -3.40
C PRO A 26 8.59 -6.43 -2.63
N THR A 27 7.76 -5.40 -2.69
CA THR A 27 8.04 -4.13 -2.00
C THR A 27 8.10 -4.40 -0.50
N GLN A 28 9.16 -3.97 0.16
CA GLN A 28 9.32 -4.15 1.61
C GLN A 28 8.54 -3.06 2.34
N VAL A 29 7.88 -3.44 3.42
CA VAL A 29 7.20 -2.51 4.31
C VAL A 29 8.11 -2.24 5.51
N ILE A 30 8.21 -0.98 5.90
CA ILE A 30 9.12 -0.51 6.94
C ILE A 30 8.31 0.09 8.09
N ASP A 31 8.43 -0.55 9.23
CA ASP A 31 7.91 -0.12 10.54
C ASP A 31 9.07 0.55 11.29
N LEU A 32 8.90 1.82 11.71
CA LEU A 32 9.92 2.57 12.45
C LEU A 32 9.69 2.56 13.97
N GLY A 33 8.84 1.67 14.44
CA GLY A 33 8.54 1.45 15.84
C GLY A 33 7.31 2.20 16.33
N ASP A 34 6.42 2.61 15.43
CA ASP A 34 5.12 3.11 15.84
C ASP A 34 4.28 1.97 16.44
N THR A 35 3.64 2.27 17.56
CA THR A 35 2.82 1.32 18.32
C THR A 35 1.47 1.92 18.70
N THR A 36 1.14 3.12 18.21
CA THR A 36 -0.09 3.82 18.55
C THR A 36 -1.25 3.34 17.71
N ILE A 37 -2.20 2.67 18.36
CA ILE A 37 -3.49 2.39 17.72
C ILE A 37 -4.38 3.62 17.89
N GLU A 38 -4.87 4.15 16.78
CA GLU A 38 -5.70 5.34 16.77
C GLU A 38 -7.17 5.00 17.04
N GLU A 39 -7.85 5.90 17.75
CA GLU A 39 -9.30 5.82 17.86
C GLU A 39 -9.91 6.28 16.53
N VAL A 40 -10.82 5.48 15.97
CA VAL A 40 -11.60 5.85 14.79
C VAL A 40 -13.01 6.21 15.22
N ASN A 41 -13.31 7.50 15.15
CA ASN A 41 -14.62 8.04 15.49
C ASN A 41 -15.65 7.69 14.42
N THR A 42 -16.91 7.74 14.83
CA THR A 42 -18.04 7.54 13.92
C THR A 42 -19.12 8.59 14.19
N GLY A 43 -19.74 9.09 13.12
CA GLY A 43 -21.05 9.76 13.20
C GLY A 43 -21.07 11.14 13.85
N TYR A 44 -20.15 12.04 13.50
CA TYR A 44 -20.19 13.44 13.94
C TYR A 44 -21.52 14.15 13.61
N THR A 45 -22.07 13.96 12.41
CA THR A 45 -23.39 14.47 11.98
C THR A 45 -24.53 13.47 12.20
N GLY A 46 -24.20 12.23 12.61
CA GLY A 46 -25.14 11.14 12.86
C GLY A 46 -25.53 10.34 11.62
N ASP A 47 -24.90 10.61 10.46
CA ASP A 47 -25.02 9.78 9.26
C ASP A 47 -23.87 8.78 9.17
N TYR A 48 -24.07 7.60 9.75
CA TYR A 48 -23.09 6.52 9.78
C TYR A 48 -22.62 6.07 8.38
N ARG A 49 -23.32 6.43 7.30
CA ARG A 49 -22.93 6.05 5.93
C ARG A 49 -21.86 6.95 5.35
N ARG A 50 -21.59 8.07 6.00
CA ARG A 50 -20.66 9.08 5.53
C ARG A 50 -19.49 9.28 6.45
N GLU A 51 -19.68 8.89 7.72
CA GLU A 51 -18.77 9.15 8.83
C GLU A 51 -18.43 7.86 9.58
N ASN A 52 -18.03 6.87 8.80
CA ASN A 52 -17.69 5.56 9.31
C ASN A 52 -16.77 4.90 8.29
N LEU A 53 -15.48 4.87 8.61
CA LEU A 53 -14.47 4.27 7.77
C LEU A 53 -14.77 2.80 7.42
N GLY A 54 -15.34 2.03 8.36
CA GLY A 54 -15.76 0.64 8.11
C GLY A 54 -16.88 0.51 7.08
N TYR A 55 -17.88 1.40 7.12
CA TYR A 55 -18.92 1.48 6.08
C TYR A 55 -18.31 1.87 4.73
N TRP A 56 -17.36 2.81 4.76
CA TRP A 56 -16.66 3.27 3.57
C TRP A 56 -15.88 2.13 2.90
N PHE A 57 -15.21 1.26 3.68
CA PHE A 57 -14.58 0.04 3.18
C PHE A 57 -15.58 -0.93 2.54
N ASP A 58 -16.72 -1.19 3.18
CA ASP A 58 -17.77 -2.09 2.67
C ASP A 58 -18.33 -1.62 1.32
N GLU A 59 -18.70 -0.35 1.19
CA GLU A 59 -19.22 0.20 -0.07
C GLU A 59 -18.22 0.13 -1.24
N ASN A 60 -16.91 0.14 -0.93
CA ASN A 60 -15.85 0.05 -1.93
C ASN A 60 -15.34 -1.39 -2.14
N GLY A 61 -15.97 -2.38 -1.50
CA GLY A 61 -15.61 -3.79 -1.60
C GLY A 61 -14.21 -4.09 -1.06
N ILE A 62 -13.77 -3.34 -0.05
CA ILE A 62 -12.47 -3.46 0.59
C ILE A 62 -12.62 -4.37 1.80
N THR A 63 -11.81 -5.41 1.84
CA THR A 63 -11.82 -6.42 2.89
C THR A 63 -10.39 -6.69 3.32
N ASN A 64 -10.23 -7.32 4.48
CA ASN A 64 -8.98 -8.00 4.82
C ASN A 64 -8.59 -8.98 3.71
N THR A 65 -7.32 -9.38 3.68
CA THR A 65 -6.79 -10.32 2.66
C THR A 65 -7.44 -11.71 2.70
N ASP A 66 -8.05 -12.09 3.83
CA ASP A 66 -8.83 -13.33 3.97
C ASP A 66 -10.31 -13.19 3.58
N GLY A 67 -10.73 -11.98 3.17
CA GLY A 67 -12.09 -11.65 2.77
C GLY A 67 -13.03 -11.24 3.92
N THR A 68 -12.54 -11.15 5.16
CA THR A 68 -13.32 -10.61 6.28
C THR A 68 -13.46 -9.09 6.19
N ALA A 69 -14.53 -8.55 6.77
CA ALA A 69 -14.71 -7.10 6.86
C ALA A 69 -13.60 -6.49 7.73
N ILE A 70 -13.12 -5.31 7.34
CA ILE A 70 -12.09 -4.58 8.09
C ILE A 70 -12.72 -3.99 9.36
N ASP A 71 -12.07 -4.19 10.50
CA ASP A 71 -12.28 -3.44 11.73
C ASP A 71 -11.32 -2.23 11.75
N PRO A 72 -11.82 -0.99 11.63
CA PRO A 72 -10.98 0.20 11.52
C PRO A 72 -10.02 0.42 12.69
N VAL A 73 -10.22 -0.23 13.84
CA VAL A 73 -9.35 -0.12 15.01
C VAL A 73 -8.48 -1.37 15.15
N ALA A 74 -9.08 -2.57 15.05
CA ALA A 74 -8.34 -3.81 15.32
C ALA A 74 -7.39 -4.21 14.18
N ASP A 75 -7.67 -3.80 12.95
CA ASP A 75 -6.89 -4.18 11.76
C ASP A 75 -5.88 -3.09 11.32
N GLN A 76 -5.69 -2.04 12.13
CA GLN A 76 -4.69 -1.00 11.85
C GLN A 76 -3.28 -1.55 11.83
N LEU A 77 -2.49 -1.03 10.88
CA LEU A 77 -1.07 -1.30 10.74
C LEU A 77 -0.29 -0.01 10.96
N GLN A 78 0.90 -0.17 11.55
CA GLN A 78 1.77 0.92 12.00
C GLN A 78 2.92 1.12 11.01
N TYR A 79 2.59 1.12 9.72
CA TYR A 79 3.56 1.17 8.65
C TYR A 79 3.81 2.61 8.24
N GLU A 80 5.07 3.00 8.08
CA GLU A 80 5.40 4.40 7.80
C GLU A 80 6.02 4.62 6.43
N LEU A 81 6.79 3.63 5.96
CA LEU A 81 7.54 3.68 4.72
C LEU A 81 7.49 2.36 3.95
N PHE A 82 7.75 2.47 2.66
CA PHE A 82 7.95 1.35 1.73
C PHE A 82 9.34 1.42 1.12
N TYR A 83 9.93 0.28 0.78
CA TYR A 83 11.24 0.18 0.14
C TYR A 83 11.18 -0.73 -1.09
N THR A 84 11.80 -0.28 -2.17
CA THR A 84 11.95 -1.08 -3.41
C THR A 84 13.42 -1.25 -3.77
N ASP A 85 13.81 -2.47 -4.13
CA ASP A 85 15.17 -2.79 -4.57
C ASP A 85 15.40 -2.57 -6.07
N THR A 86 14.31 -2.33 -6.81
CA THR A 86 14.30 -2.05 -8.24
C THR A 86 13.47 -0.80 -8.53
N THR A 87 13.76 -0.13 -9.65
CA THR A 87 12.86 0.90 -10.18
C THR A 87 11.54 0.20 -10.52
N ARG A 88 10.45 0.70 -9.95
CA ARG A 88 9.14 0.04 -10.02
C ARG A 88 8.04 1.08 -10.20
N GLU A 89 7.07 0.72 -11.03
CA GLU A 89 5.83 1.48 -11.18
C GLU A 89 4.79 0.96 -10.19
N TYR A 90 4.06 1.90 -9.60
CA TYR A 90 3.00 1.66 -8.65
C TYR A 90 1.74 2.36 -9.09
N GLU A 91 0.63 1.86 -8.59
CA GLU A 91 -0.70 2.38 -8.84
C GLU A 91 -1.31 2.87 -7.52
N VAL A 92 -1.93 4.04 -7.57
CA VAL A 92 -2.82 4.55 -6.52
C VAL A 92 -4.20 4.78 -7.09
N GLU A 93 -5.20 4.17 -6.47
CA GLU A 93 -6.61 4.42 -6.72
C GLU A 93 -7.15 5.41 -5.68
N PHE A 94 -7.55 6.60 -6.11
CA PHE A 94 -8.27 7.54 -5.26
C PHE A 94 -9.72 7.11 -5.16
N LEU A 95 -10.18 6.78 -3.97
CA LEU A 95 -11.50 6.18 -3.81
C LEU A 95 -12.58 7.17 -3.41
N GLY A 96 -12.19 8.38 -3.03
CA GLY A 96 -13.12 9.42 -2.61
C GLY A 96 -12.71 10.06 -1.30
N ILE A 97 -13.65 10.84 -0.79
CA ILE A 97 -13.56 11.58 0.46
C ILE A 97 -14.89 11.43 1.20
N GLY A 98 -14.85 11.57 2.52
CA GLY A 98 -16.00 11.76 3.40
C GLY A 98 -16.68 13.12 3.23
N TYR A 99 -17.18 13.69 4.32
CA TYR A 99 -17.88 14.98 4.35
C TYR A 99 -16.93 16.20 4.23
N ALA A 100 -15.85 16.07 3.45
CA ALA A 100 -14.80 17.05 3.31
C ALA A 100 -14.94 17.88 2.02
N ALA A 101 -15.02 19.21 2.13
CA ALA A 101 -14.92 20.12 0.98
C ALA A 101 -13.47 20.53 0.64
N TYR A 102 -12.48 19.76 1.13
CA TYR A 102 -11.07 20.10 1.03
C TYR A 102 -10.51 19.98 -0.38
N LYS A 103 -9.48 20.77 -0.64
CA LYS A 103 -8.71 20.72 -1.89
C LYS A 103 -7.27 20.38 -1.57
N SER A 104 -7.05 19.31 -0.81
CA SER A 104 -5.71 18.89 -0.43
C SER A 104 -5.05 18.15 -1.60
N PRO A 105 -3.89 18.60 -2.08
CA PRO A 105 -3.05 17.80 -2.95
C PRO A 105 -2.58 16.54 -2.23
N PHE A 106 -2.65 15.40 -2.91
CA PHE A 106 -2.10 14.12 -2.46
C PHE A 106 -0.97 13.70 -3.38
N GLY A 107 0.11 13.16 -2.81
CA GLY A 107 1.24 12.69 -3.60
C GLY A 107 2.14 11.71 -2.86
N VAL A 108 3.28 11.46 -3.47
CA VAL A 108 4.31 10.55 -2.99
C VAL A 108 5.53 11.37 -2.58
N PHE A 109 6.19 10.95 -1.51
CA PHE A 109 7.52 11.45 -1.20
C PHE A 109 8.51 10.29 -1.27
N SER A 110 9.74 10.59 -1.67
CA SER A 110 10.88 9.69 -1.58
C SER A 110 11.77 10.08 -0.40
N TYR A 111 12.46 9.09 0.16
CA TYR A 111 13.40 9.26 1.25
C TYR A 111 14.67 8.43 0.99
N THR A 112 15.82 9.07 1.02
CA THR A 112 17.13 8.41 0.73
C THR A 112 18.01 8.26 1.96
N GLY A 113 17.56 8.74 3.12
CA GLY A 113 18.30 8.68 4.38
C GLY A 113 18.20 7.33 5.08
N ASP A 114 18.74 7.25 6.29
CA ASP A 114 18.52 6.11 7.18
C ASP A 114 17.16 6.27 7.87
N PRO A 115 16.19 5.37 7.64
CA PRO A 115 14.85 5.52 8.21
C PRO A 115 14.83 5.42 9.74
N LEU A 116 15.84 4.79 10.36
CA LEU A 116 15.96 4.72 11.83
C LEU A 116 16.59 5.98 12.45
N ASN A 117 17.18 6.85 11.62
CA ASN A 117 17.80 8.11 12.02
C ASN A 117 17.29 9.23 11.12
N TYR A 118 15.99 9.53 11.24
CA TYR A 118 15.30 10.47 10.37
C TYR A 118 15.98 11.83 10.22
N ASP A 119 16.21 12.24 8.97
CA ASP A 119 16.60 13.59 8.58
C ASP A 119 15.67 14.12 7.48
N SER A 120 14.86 15.12 7.82
CA SER A 120 13.92 15.75 6.87
C SER A 120 14.57 16.29 5.58
N SER A 121 15.88 16.55 5.57
CA SER A 121 16.59 17.01 4.38
C SER A 121 16.83 15.93 3.32
N ASP A 122 16.69 14.66 3.70
CA ASP A 122 16.75 13.51 2.78
C ASP A 122 15.38 13.18 2.14
N MET A 123 14.33 13.95 2.48
CA MET A 123 12.99 13.76 1.95
C MET A 123 12.73 14.66 0.74
N THR A 124 12.23 14.07 -0.35
CA THR A 124 11.83 14.80 -1.57
C THR A 124 10.36 14.52 -1.87
N PHE A 125 9.55 15.57 -1.93
CA PHE A 125 8.14 15.49 -2.30
C PHE A 125 7.98 15.61 -3.82
N ASP A 126 7.31 14.64 -4.43
CA ASP A 126 6.98 14.69 -5.85
C ASP A 126 5.79 15.62 -6.11
N ASP A 127 5.59 15.99 -7.38
CA ASP A 127 4.38 16.70 -7.79
C ASP A 127 3.13 15.89 -7.38
N PRO A 128 2.05 16.53 -6.89
CA PRO A 128 0.86 15.81 -6.46
C PRO A 128 0.27 14.95 -7.59
N LEU A 129 -0.11 13.72 -7.25
CA LEU A 129 -0.82 12.81 -8.16
C LEU A 129 -2.20 13.38 -8.49
N PHE A 130 -2.88 13.93 -7.48
CA PHE A 130 -4.18 14.56 -7.65
C PHE A 130 -4.46 15.61 -6.57
N VAL A 131 -5.58 16.30 -6.72
CA VAL A 131 -6.11 17.23 -5.71
C VAL A 131 -7.54 16.82 -5.40
N GLN A 132 -7.84 16.61 -4.11
CA GLN A 132 -9.19 16.29 -3.63
C GLN A 132 -10.23 17.29 -4.16
N ASN A 133 -11.47 16.82 -4.35
CA ASN A 133 -12.57 17.60 -4.93
C ASN A 133 -12.30 18.18 -6.33
N ARG A 134 -11.28 17.69 -7.04
CA ARG A 134 -11.02 18.02 -8.46
C ARG A 134 -10.93 16.77 -9.34
N VAL A 135 -11.03 15.61 -8.74
CA VAL A 135 -10.92 14.31 -9.40
C VAL A 135 -12.09 13.44 -8.95
N GLU A 136 -12.56 12.57 -9.84
CA GLU A 136 -13.66 11.66 -9.53
C GLU A 136 -13.18 10.51 -8.65
N ALA A 137 -14.05 9.98 -7.79
CA ALA A 137 -13.78 8.77 -7.03
C ALA A 137 -13.50 7.58 -7.98
N ASN A 138 -12.68 6.63 -7.53
CA ASN A 138 -12.15 5.49 -8.28
C ASN A 138 -11.31 5.90 -9.49
N THR A 139 -10.60 7.04 -9.40
CA THR A 139 -9.62 7.44 -10.41
C THR A 139 -8.24 6.93 -10.03
N THR A 140 -7.54 6.36 -11.00
CA THR A 140 -6.25 5.71 -10.80
C THR A 140 -5.10 6.54 -11.36
N TYR A 141 -3.98 6.55 -10.63
CA TYR A 141 -2.75 7.26 -10.98
C TYR A 141 -1.54 6.35 -10.84
N ASN A 142 -0.64 6.41 -11.80
CA ASN A 142 0.62 5.69 -11.73
C ASN A 142 1.76 6.61 -11.32
N PHE A 143 2.72 6.07 -10.58
CA PHE A 143 3.97 6.74 -10.25
C PHE A 143 5.13 5.74 -10.26
N THR A 144 6.35 6.24 -10.40
CA THR A 144 7.57 5.40 -10.42
C THR A 144 8.45 5.76 -9.24
N VAL A 145 8.93 4.74 -8.53
CA VAL A 145 9.94 4.88 -7.48
C VAL A 145 11.23 4.27 -7.96
N GLU A 146 12.34 4.98 -7.78
CA GLU A 146 13.66 4.51 -8.18
C GLU A 146 14.20 3.42 -7.25
N ALA A 147 15.00 2.51 -7.82
CA ALA A 147 15.65 1.43 -7.08
C ALA A 147 16.44 1.95 -5.86
N GLY A 148 16.33 1.24 -4.74
CA GLY A 148 17.09 1.54 -3.53
C GLY A 148 16.58 2.75 -2.75
N SER A 149 15.35 3.19 -3.01
CA SER A 149 14.72 4.34 -2.32
C SER A 149 13.64 3.86 -1.35
N TYR A 150 13.47 4.62 -0.26
CA TYR A 150 12.26 4.56 0.53
C TYR A 150 11.23 5.53 -0.04
N PHE A 151 9.96 5.26 0.18
CA PHE A 151 8.88 6.19 -0.17
C PHE A 151 7.69 6.05 0.78
N GLY A 152 6.86 7.07 0.80
CA GLY A 152 5.59 7.11 1.50
C GLY A 152 4.64 8.09 0.83
N PHE A 153 3.54 8.41 1.50
CA PHE A 153 2.51 9.27 0.95
C PHE A 153 2.36 10.55 1.75
N TYR A 154 1.90 11.61 1.08
CA TYR A 154 1.61 12.87 1.74
C TYR A 154 0.28 13.46 1.30
N VAL A 155 -0.31 14.23 2.21
CA VAL A 155 -1.42 15.15 1.99
C VAL A 155 -0.96 16.56 2.34
N ASN A 156 -1.02 17.47 1.37
CA ASN A 156 -0.82 18.89 1.61
C ASN A 156 -2.14 19.51 2.07
N SER A 157 -2.31 19.63 3.39
CA SER A 157 -3.57 20.00 4.03
C SER A 157 -4.14 21.32 3.46
N ASN A 158 -5.21 21.20 2.65
CA ASN A 158 -5.86 22.26 1.89
C ASN A 158 -4.90 23.16 1.07
N GLY A 159 -3.77 22.61 0.60
CA GLY A 159 -2.76 23.35 -0.17
C GLY A 159 -2.03 24.44 0.63
N SER A 160 -2.05 24.36 1.96
CA SER A 160 -1.43 25.35 2.85
C SER A 160 0.10 25.26 2.94
N GLY A 161 0.69 24.18 2.39
CA GLY A 161 2.10 23.83 2.57
C GLY A 161 2.37 22.98 3.81
N LYS A 162 1.34 22.67 4.60
CA LYS A 162 1.43 21.73 5.72
C LYS A 162 1.29 20.30 5.19
N MET A 163 2.42 19.61 5.06
CA MET A 163 2.46 18.21 4.64
C MET A 163 2.15 17.31 5.84
N LEU A 164 1.11 16.49 5.71
CA LEU A 164 0.85 15.35 6.57
C LEU A 164 1.31 14.14 5.81
N THR A 165 2.19 13.34 6.39
CA THR A 165 2.81 12.20 5.75
C THR A 165 2.48 10.93 6.51
N THR A 166 2.69 9.80 5.84
CA THR A 166 2.63 8.47 6.46
C THR A 166 3.81 8.20 7.39
N MET A 167 4.82 9.08 7.43
CA MET A 167 5.96 8.96 8.32
C MET A 167 5.78 9.93 9.48
N VAL A 168 5.44 9.40 10.66
CA VAL A 168 5.01 10.21 11.81
C VAL A 168 6.08 11.21 12.23
N ALA A 169 7.35 10.84 12.14
CA ALA A 169 8.48 11.71 12.49
C ALA A 169 8.53 13.03 11.69
N ALA A 170 7.94 13.07 10.50
CA ALA A 170 7.88 14.27 9.66
C ALA A 170 6.63 15.13 9.92
N ASN A 171 5.66 14.62 10.67
CA ASN A 171 4.39 15.28 10.85
C ASN A 171 4.51 16.50 11.78
N PRO A 172 3.88 17.63 11.42
CA PRO A 172 3.90 18.82 12.26
C PRO A 172 3.11 18.59 13.55
N ASP A 173 3.64 19.06 14.68
CA ASP A 173 2.96 18.98 15.98
C ASP A 173 1.48 19.36 15.89
N ALA A 174 0.64 18.47 16.41
CA ALA A 174 -0.80 18.63 16.37
C ALA A 174 -1.22 19.72 17.37
N SER A 175 -1.21 20.98 16.92
CA SER A 175 -1.57 22.14 17.75
C SER A 175 -3.09 22.33 17.93
N SER A 176 -3.91 21.32 17.64
CA SER A 176 -5.36 21.44 17.73
C SER A 176 -5.85 21.43 19.18
N GLY A 177 -6.74 22.39 19.49
CA GLY A 177 -7.46 22.44 20.77
C GLY A 177 -8.82 21.75 20.73
N ARG A 178 -9.12 20.95 19.70
CA ARG A 178 -10.45 20.36 19.46
C ARG A 178 -10.59 18.92 19.92
N VAL A 179 -9.50 18.25 20.26
CA VAL A 179 -9.55 16.86 20.70
C VAL A 179 -9.60 16.78 22.21
N ASN A 180 -10.54 16.01 22.74
CA ASN A 180 -10.79 15.87 24.18
C ASN A 180 -9.62 15.23 24.93
N ASN A 181 -8.66 14.61 24.23
CA ASN A 181 -7.45 14.03 24.80
C ASN A 181 -6.16 14.63 24.21
N LYS A 182 -5.98 15.92 24.47
CA LYS A 182 -4.87 16.72 23.93
C LYS A 182 -3.48 16.10 24.16
N GLU A 183 -3.26 15.40 25.27
CA GLU A 183 -1.96 14.75 25.56
C GLU A 183 -1.64 13.63 24.56
N GLN A 184 -2.61 12.78 24.19
CA GLN A 184 -2.44 11.77 23.14
C GLN A 184 -2.25 12.42 21.77
N TYR A 185 -3.04 13.47 21.49
CA TYR A 185 -3.02 14.19 20.22
C TYR A 185 -1.67 14.88 19.95
N THR A 186 -0.96 15.34 20.99
CA THR A 186 0.31 16.07 20.83
C THR A 186 1.58 15.21 20.76
N SER A 187 1.51 13.90 20.99
CA SER A 187 2.74 13.08 21.15
C SER A 187 2.86 11.83 20.28
N GLY A 188 2.04 11.69 19.25
CA GLY A 188 2.12 10.53 18.35
C GLY A 188 0.77 10.14 17.81
N LEU A 189 0.08 11.09 17.16
CA LEU A 189 -1.08 10.75 16.35
C LEU A 189 -0.59 10.50 14.94
N ASP A 190 -0.88 9.32 14.39
CA ASP A 190 -0.73 9.09 12.96
C ASP A 190 -1.87 9.82 12.22
N HIS A 191 -1.49 10.58 11.19
CA HIS A 191 -2.44 11.27 10.31
C HIS A 191 -2.87 10.38 9.14
N ALA A 192 -2.31 9.18 9.05
CA ALA A 192 -2.68 8.14 8.12
C ALA A 192 -2.94 6.84 8.89
N LEU A 193 -3.88 6.03 8.44
CA LEU A 193 -4.07 4.66 8.90
C LEU A 193 -3.82 3.71 7.75
N PHE A 194 -3.09 2.64 8.03
CA PHE A 194 -2.81 1.60 7.06
C PHE A 194 -3.62 0.35 7.35
N TYR A 195 -4.12 -0.25 6.27
CA TYR A 195 -4.79 -1.54 6.29
C TYR A 195 -4.25 -2.41 5.16
N GLU A 196 -3.97 -3.68 5.47
CA GLU A 196 -3.64 -4.66 4.44
C GLU A 196 -4.92 -5.30 3.92
N THR A 197 -5.18 -5.16 2.62
CA THR A 197 -6.49 -5.45 2.03
C THR A 197 -6.40 -6.33 0.79
N ASN A 198 -7.56 -6.78 0.33
CA ASN A 198 -7.73 -7.46 -0.95
C ASN A 198 -7.33 -6.62 -2.19
N LYS A 199 -6.95 -5.35 -2.01
CA LYS A 199 -6.52 -4.44 -3.08
C LYS A 199 -5.07 -3.94 -2.93
N GLY A 200 -4.29 -4.53 -2.03
CA GLY A 200 -2.97 -4.03 -1.63
C GLY A 200 -3.05 -3.33 -0.28
N TYR A 201 -2.44 -2.15 -0.15
CA TYR A 201 -2.63 -1.33 1.04
C TYR A 201 -3.74 -0.31 0.82
N THR A 202 -4.62 -0.16 1.80
CA THR A 202 -5.53 0.97 1.87
C THR A 202 -5.00 1.95 2.90
N ILE A 203 -4.90 3.22 2.51
CA ILE A 203 -4.39 4.30 3.35
C ILE A 203 -5.51 5.32 3.54
N SER A 204 -5.82 5.62 4.80
CA SER A 204 -6.92 6.51 5.18
C SER A 204 -6.35 7.69 5.95
N PHE A 205 -6.44 8.91 5.43
CA PHE A 205 -5.90 10.10 6.09
C PHE A 205 -6.97 10.87 6.84
N GLU A 206 -6.55 11.44 7.96
CA GLU A 206 -7.25 12.47 8.70
C GLU A 206 -6.74 13.86 8.28
N ASP A 207 -7.64 14.83 8.13
CA ASP A 207 -7.26 16.23 7.98
C ASP A 207 -6.78 16.79 9.32
N ILE A 208 -5.85 17.75 9.30
CA ILE A 208 -5.74 18.66 10.46
C ILE A 208 -5.68 20.14 10.07
N VAL A 209 -6.63 20.55 9.21
CA VAL A 209 -7.11 21.94 9.17
C VAL A 209 -8.16 22.12 10.26
N GLY A 210 -7.67 22.51 11.45
CA GLY A 210 -8.55 22.83 12.55
C GLY A 210 -8.91 21.63 13.41
N GLY A 211 -8.16 20.55 13.33
CA GLY A 211 -8.03 19.59 14.43
C GLY A 211 -8.67 18.22 14.28
N GLY A 212 -9.17 17.90 13.08
CA GLY A 212 -9.77 16.61 12.76
C GLY A 212 -10.97 16.24 13.64
N ASP A 213 -11.70 15.24 13.23
CA ASP A 213 -12.65 14.47 14.03
C ASP A 213 -12.25 13.00 14.18
N ALA A 214 -11.07 12.62 13.68
CA ALA A 214 -10.46 11.30 13.82
C ALA A 214 -11.35 10.18 13.27
N ASP A 215 -12.02 10.42 12.15
CA ASP A 215 -12.79 9.41 11.43
C ASP A 215 -12.03 8.88 10.18
N TYR A 216 -10.93 9.55 9.81
CA TYR A 216 -9.93 9.15 8.82
C TYR A 216 -10.49 8.91 7.42
N GLU A 217 -11.69 9.41 7.13
CA GLU A 217 -12.29 9.26 5.80
C GLU A 217 -12.09 10.49 4.91
N ASP A 218 -11.33 11.49 5.36
CA ASP A 218 -11.04 12.71 4.59
C ASP A 218 -10.32 12.41 3.28
N LEU A 219 -9.50 11.37 3.25
CA LEU A 219 -8.92 10.80 2.04
C LEU A 219 -8.73 9.30 2.21
N VAL A 220 -9.27 8.51 1.29
CA VAL A 220 -8.96 7.07 1.23
C VAL A 220 -8.42 6.70 -0.13
N VAL A 221 -7.30 5.98 -0.13
CA VAL A 221 -6.62 5.49 -1.34
C VAL A 221 -6.27 4.02 -1.22
N ASN A 222 -6.31 3.29 -2.34
CA ASN A 222 -5.64 2.00 -2.45
C ASN A 222 -4.30 2.17 -3.14
N PHE A 223 -3.35 1.32 -2.80
CA PHE A 223 -1.99 1.35 -3.29
C PHE A 223 -1.47 -0.08 -3.54
N SER A 224 -0.92 -0.30 -4.73
CA SER A 224 -0.34 -1.59 -5.14
C SER A 224 0.76 -1.42 -6.20
N PRO A 225 1.72 -2.36 -6.31
CA PRO A 225 2.65 -2.37 -7.44
C PRO A 225 1.97 -2.85 -8.73
N THR A 226 2.29 -2.26 -9.89
CA THR A 226 1.64 -2.60 -11.17
C THR A 226 2.14 -3.92 -11.79
N ASP A 227 3.22 -4.49 -11.24
CA ASP A 227 3.86 -5.71 -11.71
C ASP A 227 3.37 -6.98 -10.99
N ASP A 228 2.31 -6.87 -10.18
CA ASP A 228 1.75 -7.94 -9.34
C ASP A 228 2.76 -8.56 -8.35
N SER A 229 3.91 -7.93 -8.10
CA SER A 229 4.94 -8.48 -7.20
C SER A 229 4.52 -8.49 -5.73
N GLY A 230 3.52 -7.68 -5.37
CA GLY A 230 2.97 -7.57 -4.02
C GLY A 230 3.94 -6.95 -3.01
N PHE A 231 3.68 -7.23 -1.73
CA PHE A 231 4.42 -6.68 -0.59
C PHE A 231 5.03 -7.80 0.26
N VAL A 232 6.25 -7.60 0.78
CA VAL A 232 6.84 -8.50 1.78
C VAL A 232 6.30 -8.11 3.14
N GLY A 233 5.56 -9.02 3.78
CA GLY A 233 4.99 -8.81 5.12
C GLY A 233 3.46 -8.83 5.13
N GLY A 234 2.85 -8.64 3.95
CA GLY A 234 1.45 -8.91 3.72
C GLY A 234 1.18 -10.38 3.40
N GLY A 235 0.03 -10.90 3.80
CA GLY A 235 -0.41 -12.29 3.74
C GLY A 235 -0.11 -13.07 2.45
N VAL A 236 -0.11 -14.39 2.63
CA VAL A 236 0.35 -15.45 1.71
C VAL A 236 0.31 -15.05 0.22
N PRO A 237 1.46 -15.03 -0.49
CA PRO A 237 1.49 -14.74 -1.91
C PRO A 237 0.51 -15.67 -2.63
N THR A 238 -0.49 -15.09 -3.28
CA THR A 238 -1.48 -15.85 -4.01
C THR A 238 -0.75 -16.49 -5.20
N PRO A 239 -0.71 -17.83 -5.33
CA PRO A 239 0.04 -18.45 -6.41
C PRO A 239 -0.47 -17.95 -7.75
N GLU A 240 0.40 -17.32 -8.53
CA GLU A 240 0.05 -16.82 -9.86
C GLU A 240 -0.60 -17.95 -10.70
N PRO A 241 -1.60 -17.65 -11.55
CA PRO A 241 -2.21 -18.63 -12.43
C PRO A 241 -1.19 -19.40 -13.28
N ALA A 242 -0.08 -18.74 -13.65
CA ALA A 242 1.04 -19.36 -14.36
C ALA A 242 1.72 -20.46 -13.55
N THR A 243 1.91 -20.27 -12.25
CA THR A 243 2.52 -21.26 -11.35
C THR A 243 1.63 -22.48 -11.18
N ILE A 244 0.31 -22.28 -11.02
CA ILE A 244 -0.67 -23.37 -10.96
C ILE A 244 -0.70 -24.14 -12.29
N PHE A 245 -0.65 -23.43 -13.42
CA PHE A 245 -0.62 -24.03 -14.75
C PHE A 245 0.66 -24.86 -14.96
N LEU A 246 1.81 -24.33 -14.57
CA LEU A 246 3.12 -24.98 -14.76
C LEU A 246 3.26 -26.20 -13.83
N LEU A 247 2.77 -26.12 -12.60
CA LEU A 247 2.61 -27.28 -11.71
C LEU A 247 1.69 -28.33 -12.35
N GLY A 248 0.55 -27.92 -12.89
CA GLY A 248 -0.39 -28.79 -13.61
C GLY A 248 0.26 -29.52 -14.79
N LEU A 249 1.00 -28.80 -15.63
CA LEU A 249 1.75 -29.38 -16.75
C LEU A 249 2.88 -30.31 -16.26
N GLY A 250 3.58 -29.94 -15.18
CA GLY A 250 4.61 -30.78 -14.56
C GLY A 250 4.05 -32.13 -14.10
N LEU A 251 2.89 -32.12 -13.43
CA LEU A 251 2.21 -33.34 -12.98
C LEU A 251 1.75 -34.22 -14.15
N ILE A 252 1.23 -33.63 -15.23
CA ILE A 252 0.87 -34.37 -16.46
C ILE A 252 2.11 -35.00 -17.10
N GLY A 253 3.23 -34.28 -17.14
CA GLY A 253 4.51 -34.78 -17.65
C GLY A 253 5.01 -35.99 -16.87
N ILE A 254 5.00 -35.92 -15.54
CA ILE A 254 5.40 -37.03 -14.65
C ILE A 254 4.48 -38.25 -14.86
N ALA A 255 3.17 -38.04 -14.92
CA ALA A 255 2.19 -39.11 -15.16
C ALA A 255 2.41 -39.81 -16.52
N ALA A 256 2.70 -39.05 -17.57
CA ALA A 256 2.99 -39.60 -18.90
C ALA A 256 4.26 -40.46 -18.93
N ILE A 257 5.30 -40.07 -18.18
CA ILE A 257 6.54 -40.85 -18.06
C ILE A 257 6.30 -42.12 -17.23
N GLY A 258 5.56 -42.04 -16.13
CA GLY A 258 5.23 -43.18 -15.28
C GLY A 258 4.49 -44.28 -16.05
N ARG A 259 3.56 -43.91 -16.94
CA ARG A 259 2.77 -44.85 -17.75
C ARG A 259 3.60 -45.63 -18.77
N ARG A 260 4.75 -45.10 -19.21
CA ARG A 260 5.66 -45.79 -20.13
C ARG A 260 6.55 -46.83 -19.47
N LYS A 261 6.79 -46.75 -18.16
CA LYS A 261 7.59 -47.75 -17.42
C LYS A 261 6.78 -48.97 -16.95
N LEU A 262 5.46 -48.86 -16.93
CA LEU A 262 4.53 -49.92 -16.53
C LEU A 262 4.03 -50.78 -17.72
N ARG A 263 4.49 -50.48 -18.94
CA ARG A 263 4.28 -51.28 -20.14
C ARG A 263 5.62 -51.84 -20.61
#